data_AF-A0A0C1EEU7-F1
#
_entry.id   AF-A0A0C1EEU7-F1
#
_cell.length_a   1.000
_cell.length_b   1.000
_cell.length_c   1.000
_cell.angle_alpha   90.00
_cell.angle_beta   90.00
_cell.angle_gamma   90.00
#
_symmetry.space_group_name_H-M   'P 1'
#
loop_
_entity.id
_entity.type
_entity.pdbx_description
1 polymer ?
#
loop_
_entity_poly.entity_id
_entity_poly.type
_entity_poly.pdbx_seq_one_letter_code
_entity_poly.pdbx_strand_id
1 'polypeptide(L)'
;LVLTALFNGQFRRVMRLEATPGIGGLLVDPKEIKALTSRSRPGMTASCAFMMLGIGEAAGKRLIAAKTGEVVLETVSIPGEAEPWVTPEAMACFRSKYVTFKCLLIEAKCKQTQLKWVLAAHKVKPAFDPKTLGAILYKRADLPKALEL
;
A
#
# COMPACT_ATOMS: atom_id res chain seq x y z
N LEU A 1 6.42 21.35 -17.16
CA LEU A 1 5.53 21.43 -15.97
C LEU A 1 5.53 22.84 -15.38
N VAL A 2 6.66 23.35 -14.88
CA VAL A 2 6.73 24.67 -14.23
C VAL A 2 6.39 25.83 -15.18
N LEU A 3 7.05 25.92 -16.35
CA LEU A 3 6.74 26.95 -17.35
C LEU A 3 5.29 26.86 -17.86
N THR A 4 4.81 25.64 -18.09
CA THR A 4 3.42 25.38 -18.48
C THR A 4 2.43 25.88 -17.43
N ALA A 5 2.68 25.61 -16.15
CA ALA A 5 1.86 26.08 -15.04
C ALA A 5 1.91 27.61 -14.87
N LEU A 6 3.06 28.22 -15.18
CA LEU A 6 3.22 29.68 -15.19
C LEU A 6 2.36 30.31 -16.29
N PHE A 7 2.48 29.83 -17.52
CA PHE A 7 1.70 30.36 -18.64
C PHE A 7 0.20 30.05 -18.51
N ASN A 8 -0.17 28.97 -17.83
CA ASN A 8 -1.56 28.62 -17.54
C ASN A 8 -2.13 29.34 -16.31
N GLY A 9 -1.40 30.28 -15.69
CA GLY A 9 -1.88 31.06 -14.55
C GLY A 9 -2.15 30.22 -13.29
N GLN A 10 -1.49 29.09 -13.13
CA GLN A 10 -1.77 28.14 -12.04
C GLN A 10 -0.98 28.45 -10.75
N PHE A 11 -0.06 29.41 -10.79
CA PHE A 11 0.60 29.94 -9.59
C PHE A 11 -0.23 31.06 -8.97
N ARG A 12 -0.33 31.06 -7.64
CA ARG A 12 -1.16 32.05 -6.93
C ARG A 12 -0.43 33.37 -6.70
N ARG A 13 0.89 33.30 -6.54
CA ARG A 13 1.73 34.46 -6.20
C ARG A 13 2.84 34.59 -7.23
N VAL A 14 2.55 35.27 -8.32
CA VAL A 14 3.53 35.58 -9.36
C VAL A 14 3.97 37.02 -9.18
N MET A 15 5.27 37.22 -8.95
CA MET A 15 5.89 38.53 -8.83
C MET A 15 6.91 38.69 -9.94
N ARG A 16 6.96 39.87 -10.57
CA ARG A 16 8.00 40.21 -11.54
C ARG A 16 9.12 40.94 -10.81
N LEU A 17 10.35 40.46 -10.95
CA LEU A 17 11.52 41.23 -10.53
C LEU A 17 11.70 42.41 -11.51
N GLU A 18 11.87 43.62 -11.00
CA GLU A 18 11.97 44.81 -11.85
C GLU A 18 13.22 44.79 -12.75
N ALA A 19 13.14 45.55 -13.86
CA ALA A 19 14.24 45.87 -14.78
C ALA A 19 14.76 44.77 -15.73
N THR A 20 14.16 43.57 -15.81
CA THR A 20 14.53 42.57 -16.84
C THR A 20 13.38 42.27 -17.81
N PRO A 21 13.56 42.45 -19.14
CA PRO A 21 12.64 41.88 -20.13
C PRO A 21 12.85 40.37 -20.24
N GLY A 22 11.77 39.60 -20.29
CA GLY A 22 11.82 38.13 -20.41
C GLY A 22 11.96 37.38 -19.08
N ILE A 23 12.31 36.09 -19.17
CA ILE A 23 12.45 35.17 -18.02
C ILE A 23 13.94 34.78 -17.90
N GLY A 24 14.69 35.46 -17.02
CA GLY A 24 16.07 35.08 -16.70
C GLY A 24 16.17 33.96 -15.67
N GLY A 25 15.14 33.81 -14.83
CA GLY A 25 15.05 32.78 -13.79
C GLY A 25 13.68 32.78 -13.14
N LEU A 26 13.29 31.65 -12.58
CA LEU A 26 12.02 31.48 -11.90
C LEU A 26 12.26 30.84 -10.53
N LEU A 27 11.96 31.58 -9.47
CA LEU A 27 11.92 31.05 -8.11
C LEU A 27 10.49 30.62 -7.81
N VAL A 28 10.31 29.36 -7.41
CA VAL A 28 8.98 28.81 -7.16
C VAL A 28 8.90 28.25 -5.75
N ASP A 29 7.79 28.54 -5.05
CA ASP A 29 7.46 27.91 -3.78
C ASP A 29 7.24 26.39 -4.00
N PRO A 30 8.02 25.51 -3.36
CA PRO A 30 7.85 24.06 -3.49
C PRO A 30 6.42 23.60 -3.14
N LYS A 31 5.69 24.32 -2.29
CA LYS A 31 4.29 24.01 -1.96
C LYS A 31 3.35 24.21 -3.15
N GLU A 32 3.56 25.28 -3.94
CA GLU A 32 2.74 25.55 -5.13
C GLU A 32 3.00 24.50 -6.21
N ILE A 33 4.25 24.06 -6.39
CA ILE A 33 4.57 22.93 -7.29
C ILE A 33 3.90 21.63 -6.83
N LYS A 34 4.01 21.29 -5.53
CA LYS A 34 3.40 20.06 -4.99
C LYS A 34 1.89 20.02 -5.19
N ALA A 35 1.21 21.16 -5.02
CA ALA A 35 -0.23 21.27 -5.27
C ALA A 35 -0.59 21.00 -6.74
N LEU A 36 0.22 21.47 -7.69
CA LEU A 36 0.02 21.23 -9.12
C LEU A 36 0.29 19.78 -9.54
N THR A 37 1.14 19.08 -8.79
CA THR A 37 1.47 17.67 -9.02
C THR A 37 0.55 16.69 -8.29
N SER A 38 -0.45 17.18 -7.55
CA SER A 38 -1.40 16.35 -6.79
C SER A 38 -2.39 15.62 -7.70
N ARG A 39 -1.88 14.84 -8.66
CA ARG A 39 -2.64 13.68 -9.13
C ARG A 39 -2.74 12.76 -7.92
N SER A 40 -3.94 12.62 -7.37
CA SER A 40 -4.26 11.56 -6.42
C SER A 40 -3.91 10.23 -7.10
N ARG A 41 -2.72 9.71 -6.83
CA ARG A 41 -2.31 8.39 -7.29
C ARG A 41 -3.14 7.39 -6.49
N PRO A 42 -3.95 6.54 -7.13
CA PRO A 42 -4.64 5.47 -6.42
C PRO A 42 -3.66 4.55 -5.71
N GLY A 43 -4.04 4.06 -4.55
CA GLY A 43 -3.21 3.19 -3.72
C GLY A 43 -2.90 3.82 -2.36
N MET A 44 -1.85 3.30 -1.74
CA MET A 44 -1.47 3.69 -0.38
C MET A 44 -0.01 3.38 -0.11
N THR A 45 0.53 3.97 0.95
CA THR A 45 1.86 3.58 1.47
C THR A 45 1.85 2.14 1.97
N ALA A 46 3.01 1.49 1.96
CA ALA A 46 3.16 0.15 2.50
C ALA A 46 2.71 0.06 3.97
N SER A 47 3.04 1.05 4.80
CA SER A 47 2.56 1.13 6.19
C SER A 47 1.03 1.10 6.31
N CYS A 48 0.33 1.88 5.47
CA CYS A 48 -1.13 1.89 5.43
C CYS A 48 -1.69 0.53 4.99
N ALA A 49 -1.09 -0.09 3.98
CA ALA A 49 -1.47 -1.44 3.54
C ALA A 49 -1.32 -2.47 4.66
N PHE A 50 -0.24 -2.42 5.43
CA PHE A 50 -0.01 -3.34 6.56
C PHE A 50 -1.09 -3.18 7.64
N MET A 51 -1.44 -1.94 7.96
CA MET A 51 -2.52 -1.64 8.89
C MET A 51 -3.85 -2.21 8.41
N MET A 52 -4.19 -2.04 7.12
CA MET A 52 -5.42 -2.60 6.53
C MET A 52 -5.45 -4.13 6.54
N LEU A 53 -4.29 -4.77 6.42
CA LEU A 53 -4.14 -6.23 6.53
C LEU A 53 -4.06 -6.72 7.98
N GLY A 54 -4.02 -5.81 8.96
CA GLY A 54 -3.95 -6.12 10.38
C GLY A 54 -2.60 -6.68 10.84
N ILE A 55 -1.54 -6.47 10.06
CA ILE A 55 -0.18 -6.99 10.34
C ILE A 55 0.72 -5.87 10.86
N GLY A 56 1.70 -6.24 11.70
CA GLY A 56 2.70 -5.29 12.19
C GLY A 56 3.74 -4.94 11.13
N GLU A 57 4.41 -3.80 11.30
CA GLU A 57 5.36 -3.26 10.32
C GLU A 57 6.51 -4.24 9.99
N ALA A 58 7.07 -4.93 10.98
CA ALA A 58 8.13 -5.91 10.78
C ALA A 58 7.68 -7.14 9.96
N ALA A 59 6.40 -7.53 10.06
CA ALA A 59 5.83 -8.59 9.24
C ALA A 59 5.50 -8.09 7.83
N GLY A 60 4.96 -6.87 7.73
CA GLY A 60 4.70 -6.21 6.45
C GLY A 60 5.96 -6.03 5.61
N LYS A 61 7.06 -5.57 6.20
CA LYS A 61 8.37 -5.46 5.52
C LYS A 61 8.86 -6.80 4.97
N ARG A 62 8.52 -7.92 5.63
CA ARG A 62 8.83 -9.27 5.15
C ARG A 62 7.91 -9.73 4.02
N LEU A 63 6.66 -9.27 3.93
CA LEU A 63 5.76 -9.57 2.81
C LEU A 63 6.20 -8.91 1.49
N ILE A 64 6.75 -7.70 1.58
CA ILE A 64 7.18 -6.93 0.40
C ILE A 64 8.63 -7.21 0.02
N ALA A 65 9.42 -7.83 0.93
CA ALA A 65 10.79 -8.23 0.66
C ALA A 65 10.85 -9.68 0.18
N ALA A 66 11.69 -9.96 -0.83
CA ALA A 66 11.91 -11.33 -1.32
C ALA A 66 12.63 -12.27 -0.32
N LYS A 67 12.81 -11.86 0.95
CA LYS A 67 13.53 -12.63 1.98
C LYS A 67 12.81 -13.94 2.36
N THR A 68 11.52 -14.07 2.08
CA THR A 68 10.74 -15.29 2.30
C THR A 68 10.72 -16.23 1.09
N GLY A 69 11.52 -15.95 0.06
CA GLY A 69 11.59 -16.75 -1.18
C GLY A 69 10.62 -16.31 -2.27
N GLU A 70 9.62 -15.49 -1.95
CA GLU A 70 8.67 -14.89 -2.88
C GLU A 70 8.17 -13.55 -2.33
N VAL A 71 8.00 -12.55 -3.20
CA VAL A 71 7.32 -11.30 -2.86
C VAL A 71 5.82 -11.59 -2.82
N VAL A 72 5.22 -11.47 -1.63
CA VAL A 72 3.81 -11.83 -1.43
C VAL A 72 2.89 -10.64 -1.72
N LEU A 73 3.33 -9.43 -1.35
CA LEU A 73 2.63 -8.18 -1.66
C LEU A 73 3.53 -7.32 -2.55
N GLU A 74 3.10 -7.12 -3.80
CA GLU A 74 3.83 -6.29 -4.75
C GLU A 74 3.78 -4.81 -4.35
N THR A 75 4.90 -4.12 -4.57
CA THR A 75 5.04 -2.69 -4.31
C THR A 75 5.81 -2.02 -5.44
N VAL A 76 5.60 -0.72 -5.59
CA VAL A 76 6.31 0.13 -6.55
C VAL A 76 7.10 1.18 -5.79
N SER A 77 8.37 1.35 -6.11
CA SER A 77 9.19 2.44 -5.58
C SER A 77 8.87 3.73 -6.33
N ILE A 78 8.54 4.79 -5.58
CA ILE A 78 8.28 6.11 -6.15
C ILE A 78 9.51 7.00 -5.93
N PRO A 79 10.11 7.58 -6.98
CA PRO A 79 11.21 8.51 -6.82
C PRO A 79 10.85 9.67 -5.88
N GLY A 80 11.64 9.85 -4.82
CA GLY A 80 11.45 10.91 -3.82
C GLY A 80 10.52 10.54 -2.66
N GLU A 81 9.95 9.34 -2.63
CA GLU A 81 9.20 8.83 -1.47
C GLU A 81 10.04 7.82 -0.68
N ALA A 82 9.91 7.87 0.65
CA ALA A 82 10.65 7.00 1.55
C ALA A 82 10.02 5.60 1.67
N GLU A 83 8.71 5.50 1.52
CA GLU A 83 7.98 4.23 1.62
C GLU A 83 7.62 3.68 0.23
N PRO A 84 7.67 2.35 0.06
CA PRO A 84 7.10 1.71 -1.11
C PRO A 84 5.59 1.96 -1.22
N TRP A 85 5.10 2.05 -2.45
CA TRP A 85 3.70 2.27 -2.75
C TRP A 85 3.01 0.96 -3.11
N VAL A 86 1.84 0.72 -2.53
CA VAL A 86 0.97 -0.41 -2.87
C VAL A 86 -0.15 0.11 -3.76
N THR A 87 -0.21 -0.40 -4.99
CA THR A 87 -1.30 -0.05 -5.91
C THR A 87 -2.59 -0.80 -5.55
N PRO A 88 -3.77 -0.31 -5.97
CA PRO A 88 -5.03 -1.04 -5.77
C PRO A 88 -5.01 -2.45 -6.38
N GLU A 89 -4.37 -2.63 -7.53
CA GLU A 89 -4.26 -3.92 -8.23
C GLU A 89 -3.39 -4.90 -7.45
N ALA A 90 -2.27 -4.43 -6.90
CA ALA A 90 -1.40 -5.25 -6.06
C ALA A 90 -2.14 -5.70 -4.78
N MET A 91 -2.88 -4.80 -4.14
CA MET A 91 -3.72 -5.13 -2.98
C MET A 91 -4.84 -6.11 -3.35
N ALA A 92 -5.50 -5.94 -4.51
CA ALA A 92 -6.54 -6.84 -4.98
C ALA A 92 -5.99 -8.24 -5.30
N CYS A 93 -4.84 -8.32 -5.96
CA CYS A 93 -4.14 -9.58 -6.25
C CYS A 93 -3.72 -10.29 -4.96
N PHE A 94 -3.21 -9.55 -3.97
CA PHE A 94 -2.92 -10.12 -2.65
C PHE A 94 -4.19 -10.68 -2.01
N ARG A 95 -5.28 -9.90 -1.98
CA ARG A 95 -6.54 -10.28 -1.34
C ARG A 95 -7.25 -11.44 -2.04
N SER A 96 -7.06 -11.64 -3.33
CA SER A 96 -7.64 -12.79 -4.05
C SER A 96 -6.92 -14.10 -3.70
N LYS A 97 -5.61 -14.04 -3.42
CA LYS A 97 -4.79 -15.23 -3.13
C LYS A 97 -4.69 -15.52 -1.63
N TYR A 98 -4.62 -14.48 -0.80
CA TYR A 98 -4.27 -14.58 0.61
C TYR A 98 -5.24 -13.82 1.51
N VAL A 99 -5.33 -14.28 2.75
CA VAL A 99 -6.02 -13.58 3.82
C VAL A 99 -5.22 -13.70 5.12
N THR A 100 -5.16 -12.63 5.90
CA THR A 100 -4.54 -12.66 7.23
C THR A 100 -5.52 -13.22 8.25
N PHE A 101 -5.02 -13.80 9.35
CA PHE A 101 -5.90 -14.31 10.41
C PHE A 101 -6.88 -13.23 10.94
N LYS A 102 -6.42 -11.96 11.08
CA LYS A 102 -7.28 -10.87 11.53
C LYS A 102 -8.36 -10.50 10.52
N CYS A 103 -8.01 -10.39 9.23
CA CYS A 103 -9.00 -10.12 8.19
C CYS A 103 -10.01 -11.26 8.10
N LEU A 104 -9.55 -12.52 8.15
CA LEU A 104 -10.42 -13.69 8.11
C LEU A 104 -11.40 -13.73 9.29
N LEU A 105 -10.97 -13.30 10.48
CA LEU A 105 -11.83 -13.19 11.65
C LEU A 105 -12.96 -12.17 11.45
N ILE A 106 -12.64 -11.03 10.84
CA ILE A 106 -13.62 -9.98 10.53
C ILE A 106 -14.58 -10.44 9.44
N GLU A 107 -14.04 -11.01 8.37
CA GLU A 107 -14.79 -11.59 7.25
C GLU A 107 -15.78 -12.64 7.76
N ALA A 108 -15.29 -13.68 8.45
CA ALA A 108 -16.09 -14.79 8.93
C ALA A 108 -17.06 -14.45 10.08
N LYS A 109 -17.00 -13.23 10.63
CA LYS A 109 -17.85 -12.74 11.74
C LYS A 109 -17.93 -13.71 12.93
N CYS A 110 -16.82 -14.37 13.25
CA CYS A 110 -16.78 -15.39 14.29
C CYS A 110 -15.77 -15.06 15.39
N LYS A 111 -15.83 -15.81 16.51
CA LYS A 111 -14.85 -15.65 17.60
C LYS A 111 -13.53 -16.33 17.23
N GLN A 112 -12.43 -15.83 17.81
CA GLN A 112 -11.10 -16.36 17.54
C GLN A 112 -10.98 -17.87 17.78
N THR A 113 -11.59 -18.36 18.86
CA THR A 113 -11.60 -19.79 19.22
C THR A 113 -12.33 -20.63 18.17
N GLN A 114 -13.48 -20.14 17.70
CA GLN A 114 -14.26 -20.79 16.66
C GLN A 114 -13.48 -20.84 15.34
N LEU A 115 -12.85 -19.74 14.91
CA LEU A 115 -12.05 -19.72 13.69
C LEU A 115 -10.90 -20.73 13.76
N LYS A 116 -10.17 -20.77 14.88
CA LYS A 116 -9.08 -21.74 15.09
C LYS A 116 -9.60 -23.18 15.03
N TRP A 117 -10.76 -23.45 15.63
CA TRP A 117 -11.36 -24.78 15.61
C TRP A 117 -11.76 -25.21 14.19
N VAL A 118 -12.41 -24.32 13.43
CA VAL A 118 -12.78 -24.59 12.03
C VAL A 118 -11.53 -24.84 11.18
N LEU A 119 -10.52 -23.99 11.27
CA LEU A 119 -9.27 -24.17 10.51
C LEU A 119 -8.56 -25.48 10.88
N ALA A 120 -8.54 -25.85 12.17
CA ALA A 120 -7.96 -27.11 12.63
C ALA A 120 -8.76 -28.35 12.16
N ALA A 121 -10.09 -28.29 12.23
CA ALA A 121 -10.97 -29.37 11.77
C ALA A 121 -10.78 -29.65 10.26
N HIS A 122 -10.55 -28.60 9.48
CA HIS A 122 -10.26 -28.70 8.04
C HIS A 122 -8.76 -28.86 7.73
N LYS A 123 -7.90 -29.01 8.74
CA LYS A 123 -6.44 -29.16 8.60
C LYS A 123 -5.77 -28.05 7.77
N VAL A 124 -6.33 -26.83 7.80
CA VAL A 124 -5.81 -25.68 7.07
C VAL A 124 -4.50 -25.22 7.71
N LYS A 125 -3.44 -25.13 6.91
CA LYS A 125 -2.13 -24.67 7.36
C LYS A 125 -1.88 -23.23 6.90
N PRO A 126 -1.15 -22.42 7.69
CA PRO A 126 -0.65 -21.14 7.20
C PRO A 126 0.17 -21.31 5.92
N ALA A 127 0.05 -20.36 5.01
CA ALA A 127 0.78 -20.35 3.73
C ALA A 127 2.29 -20.23 3.92
N PHE A 128 2.70 -19.58 5.02
CA PHE A 128 4.09 -19.34 5.41
C PHE A 128 4.26 -19.66 6.89
N ASP A 129 5.49 -19.98 7.30
CA ASP A 129 5.80 -20.13 8.71
C ASP A 129 5.56 -18.80 9.48
N PRO A 130 4.64 -18.78 10.47
CA PRO A 130 4.33 -17.59 11.22
C PRO A 130 5.51 -17.00 11.98
N LYS A 131 6.52 -17.81 12.36
CA LYS A 131 7.72 -17.31 13.04
C LYS A 131 8.60 -16.53 12.07
N THR A 132 8.80 -17.08 10.88
CA THR A 132 9.60 -16.47 9.82
C THR A 132 8.93 -15.24 9.21
N LEU A 133 7.60 -15.21 9.11
CA LEU A 133 6.87 -14.05 8.57
C LEU A 133 6.49 -13.02 9.64
N GLY A 134 6.24 -13.45 10.88
CA GLY A 134 5.71 -12.61 11.96
C GLY A 134 4.22 -12.31 11.84
N ALA A 135 3.52 -12.97 10.92
CA ALA A 135 2.08 -12.89 10.74
C ALA A 135 1.55 -14.24 10.26
N ILE A 136 0.28 -14.52 10.54
CA ILE A 136 -0.40 -15.72 10.05
C ILE A 136 -1.18 -15.34 8.80
N LEU A 137 -0.76 -15.88 7.66
CA LEU A 137 -1.44 -15.78 6.37
C LEU A 137 -1.94 -17.16 5.96
N TYR A 138 -3.12 -17.20 5.36
CA TYR A 138 -3.68 -18.39 4.72
C TYR A 138 -3.87 -18.12 3.23
N LYS A 139 -3.74 -19.16 2.40
CA LYS A 139 -4.20 -19.11 1.01
C LYS A 139 -5.72 -19.22 1.02
N ARG A 140 -6.40 -18.40 0.22
CA ARG A 140 -7.86 -18.48 0.10
C ARG A 140 -8.31 -19.82 -0.46
N ALA A 141 -7.56 -20.39 -1.40
CA ALA A 141 -7.84 -21.70 -1.99
C ALA A 141 -7.81 -22.86 -0.97
N ASP A 142 -7.15 -22.68 0.17
CA ASP A 142 -7.05 -23.70 1.23
C ASP A 142 -8.16 -23.53 2.29
N LEU A 143 -8.97 -22.47 2.21
CA LEU A 143 -10.03 -22.22 3.18
C LEU A 143 -11.25 -23.11 2.88
N PRO A 144 -11.95 -23.60 3.91
CA PRO A 144 -13.21 -24.30 3.71
C PRO A 144 -14.26 -23.35 3.16
N LYS A 145 -15.14 -23.85 2.28
CA LYS A 145 -16.25 -23.08 1.68
C LYS A 145 -17.14 -22.37 2.69
N ALA A 146 -17.25 -22.90 3.92
CA ALA A 146 -18.00 -22.25 5.00
C ALA A 146 -17.39 -20.90 5.46
N LEU A 147 -16.15 -20.61 5.07
CA LEU A 147 -15.43 -19.36 5.31
C LEU A 147 -15.20 -18.56 4.01
N GLU A 148 -15.63 -19.07 2.86
CA GLU A 148 -15.67 -18.31 1.61
C GLU A 148 -16.87 -17.35 1.67
N LEU A 149 -16.62 -16.05 1.46
CA LEU A 149 -17.63 -15.00 1.34
C LEU A 149 -17.65 -14.47 -0.08
#